data_AF-A0A519UG67-F1
#
_entry.id   AF-A0A519UG67-F1
#
_cell.length_a   1.000
_cell.length_b   1.000
_cell.length_c   1.000
_cell.angle_alpha   90.00
_cell.angle_beta   90.00
_cell.angle_gamma   90.00
#
_symmetry.space_group_name_H-M   'P 1'
#
loop_
_entity.id
_entity.type
_entity.pdbx_description
1 polymer ?
#
loop_
_entity_poly.entity_id
_entity_poly.type
_entity_poly.pdbx_seq_one_letter_code
_entity_poly.pdbx_strand_id
1 'polypeptide(L)'
;MKKILLYLFEHKTLARDEAKDVLINISKGVYNDTEIASFVTVFLMRSITIAELEGFRDALLELCVPITLDGYDTIDIVGTGGDGKNTFNISTLSCFIVAGTGQKVAKHGNYGATSVSGASNVMELLGYQLKNHPDKLTREIEESNFCFLHAPLFHPALKAVGPIRKNLGVRTFFNMLGPMVNPASPSFQLVGVYNLE
;
A
#
# COMPACT_ATOMS: atom_id res chain seq x y z
N MET A 1 4.74 15.78 -17.62
CA MET A 1 4.04 16.24 -16.41
C MET A 1 3.65 17.73 -16.43
N LYS A 2 4.39 18.62 -17.12
CA LYS A 2 4.22 20.09 -17.10
C LYS A 2 2.78 20.64 -17.02
N LYS A 3 1.86 20.20 -17.89
CA LYS A 3 0.45 20.69 -17.90
C LYS A 3 -0.28 20.37 -16.60
N ILE A 4 -0.12 19.15 -16.09
CA ILE A 4 -0.72 18.70 -14.82
C ILE A 4 -0.18 19.54 -13.66
N LEU A 5 1.14 19.77 -13.61
CA LEU A 5 1.73 20.60 -12.55
C LEU A 5 1.21 22.03 -12.58
N LEU A 6 1.16 22.68 -13.75
CA LEU A 6 0.61 24.03 -13.85
C LEU A 6 -0.84 24.11 -13.36
N TYR A 7 -1.66 23.11 -13.73
CA TYR A 7 -3.04 23.01 -13.25
C TYR A 7 -3.11 22.84 -11.73
N LEU A 8 -2.27 21.97 -11.17
CA LEU A 8 -2.20 21.69 -9.73
C LEU A 8 -1.64 22.86 -8.90
N PHE A 9 -0.72 23.65 -9.47
CA PHE A 9 -0.17 24.84 -8.81
C PHE A 9 -1.20 25.96 -8.66
N GLU A 10 -2.27 25.94 -9.44
CA GLU A 10 -3.45 26.82 -9.26
C GLU A 10 -4.43 26.28 -8.19
N HIS A 11 -3.98 25.36 -7.33
CA HIS A 11 -4.77 24.69 -6.29
C HIS A 11 -5.99 23.90 -6.81
N LYS A 12 -6.00 23.57 -8.11
CA LYS A 12 -7.03 22.71 -8.69
C LYS A 12 -6.75 21.24 -8.36
N THR A 13 -7.80 20.43 -8.44
CA THR A 13 -7.78 19.01 -8.10
C THR A 13 -8.05 18.17 -9.34
N LEU A 14 -7.44 16.99 -9.41
CA LEU A 14 -7.65 16.05 -10.51
C LEU A 14 -8.95 15.27 -10.31
N ALA A 15 -9.60 14.92 -11.41
CA ALA A 15 -10.62 13.88 -11.40
C ALA A 15 -9.99 12.50 -11.13
N ARG A 16 -10.82 11.53 -10.76
CA ARG A 16 -10.40 10.15 -10.46
C ARG A 16 -9.62 9.51 -11.62
N ASP A 17 -10.14 9.61 -12.83
CA ASP A 17 -9.52 9.04 -14.03
C ASP A 17 -8.19 9.73 -14.35
N GLU A 18 -8.10 11.05 -14.18
CA GLU A 18 -6.86 11.80 -14.38
C GLU A 18 -5.79 11.39 -13.36
N ALA A 19 -6.16 11.27 -12.08
CA ALA A 19 -5.26 10.81 -11.03
C ALA A 19 -4.75 9.39 -11.29
N LYS A 20 -5.64 8.49 -11.74
CA LYS A 20 -5.30 7.14 -12.16
C LYS A 20 -4.27 7.13 -13.30
N ASP A 21 -4.55 7.87 -14.36
CA ASP A 21 -3.67 7.97 -15.53
C ASP A 21 -2.30 8.54 -15.18
N VAL A 22 -2.24 9.53 -14.28
CA VAL A 22 -0.97 10.07 -13.80
C VAL A 22 -0.12 8.97 -13.17
N LEU A 23 -0.68 8.17 -12.26
CA LEU A 23 0.09 7.15 -11.57
C LEU A 23 0.51 5.98 -12.50
N ILE A 24 -0.33 5.62 -13.47
CA ILE A 24 0.03 4.67 -14.53
C ILE A 24 1.19 5.20 -15.38
N ASN A 25 1.19 6.48 -15.72
CA ASN A 25 2.28 7.08 -16.49
C ASN A 25 3.57 7.19 -15.68
N ILE A 26 3.49 7.41 -14.37
CA ILE A 26 4.65 7.33 -13.46
C ILE A 26 5.25 5.93 -13.50
N SER A 27 4.44 4.87 -13.40
CA SER A 27 4.96 3.49 -13.39
C SER A 27 5.56 3.06 -14.74
N LYS A 28 5.07 3.63 -15.84
CA LYS A 28 5.59 3.44 -17.21
C LYS A 28 6.85 4.27 -17.53
N GLY A 29 7.34 5.10 -16.59
CA GLY A 29 8.53 5.92 -16.79
C GLY A 29 8.33 7.10 -17.76
N VAL A 30 7.09 7.55 -17.95
CA VAL A 30 6.76 8.69 -18.84
C VAL A 30 7.28 10.02 -18.29
N TYR A 31 7.48 10.10 -16.97
CA TYR A 31 7.93 11.29 -16.26
C TYR A 31 9.28 11.05 -15.60
N ASN A 32 10.10 12.10 -15.52
CA ASN A 32 11.37 12.02 -14.81
C ASN A 32 11.23 12.24 -13.30
N ASP A 33 12.28 11.94 -12.54
CA ASP A 33 12.30 12.03 -11.08
C ASP A 33 11.96 13.44 -10.55
N THR A 34 12.38 14.50 -11.24
CA THR A 34 12.13 15.89 -10.83
C THR A 34 10.65 16.25 -11.01
N GLU A 35 10.03 15.82 -12.10
CA GLU A 35 8.61 15.98 -12.35
C GLU A 35 7.77 15.23 -11.31
N ILE A 36 8.15 13.99 -10.97
CA ILE A 36 7.46 13.18 -9.98
C ILE A 36 7.62 13.77 -8.57
N ALA A 37 8.82 14.21 -8.18
CA ALA A 37 9.06 14.85 -6.90
C ALA A 37 8.23 16.15 -6.76
N SER A 38 8.14 16.95 -7.82
CA SER A 38 7.31 18.14 -7.86
C SER A 38 5.82 17.80 -7.68
N PHE A 39 5.35 16.76 -8.38
CA PHE A 39 3.97 16.28 -8.28
C PHE A 39 3.63 15.80 -6.87
N VAL A 40 4.49 15.00 -6.26
CA VAL A 40 4.32 14.52 -4.88
C VAL A 40 4.29 15.69 -3.89
N THR A 41 5.13 16.71 -4.09
CA THR A 41 5.23 17.89 -3.21
C THR A 41 3.93 18.70 -3.19
N VAL A 42 3.18 18.76 -4.30
CA VAL A 42 1.86 19.42 -4.33
C VAL A 42 0.95 18.87 -3.22
N PHE A 43 0.89 17.56 -3.05
CA PHE A 43 0.07 16.89 -2.03
C PHE A 43 0.63 16.98 -0.61
N LEU A 44 1.83 17.56 -0.43
CA LEU A 44 2.33 17.97 0.88
C LEU A 44 1.90 19.38 1.24
N MET A 45 1.60 20.21 0.23
CA MET A 45 1.19 21.61 0.39
C MET A 45 -0.33 21.78 0.43
N ARG A 46 -1.09 20.76 0.01
CA ARG A 46 -2.55 20.73 0.11
C ARG A 46 -3.06 19.32 0.40
N SER A 47 -4.25 19.23 0.96
CA SER A 47 -4.93 17.96 1.16
C SER A 47 -5.23 17.27 -0.17
N ILE A 48 -5.08 15.95 -0.18
CA ILE A 48 -5.53 15.08 -1.26
C ILE A 48 -7.05 14.95 -1.20
N THR A 49 -7.71 14.99 -2.36
CA THR A 49 -9.16 14.76 -2.43
C THR A 49 -9.48 13.27 -2.48
N ILE A 50 -10.73 12.90 -2.16
CA ILE A 50 -11.20 11.51 -2.27
C ILE A 50 -11.05 11.00 -3.71
N ALA A 51 -11.46 11.80 -4.71
CA ALA A 51 -11.35 11.41 -6.12
C ALA A 51 -9.90 11.11 -6.54
N GLU A 52 -8.94 11.94 -6.11
CA GLU A 52 -7.52 11.73 -6.37
C GLU A 52 -7.00 10.45 -5.70
N LEU A 53 -7.35 10.24 -4.42
CA LEU A 53 -6.94 9.06 -3.67
C LEU A 53 -7.52 7.77 -4.28
N GLU A 54 -8.79 7.79 -4.69
CA GLU A 54 -9.43 6.68 -5.41
C GLU A 54 -8.74 6.40 -6.73
N GLY A 55 -8.41 7.43 -7.52
CA GLY A 55 -7.71 7.26 -8.80
C GLY A 55 -6.34 6.62 -8.62
N PHE A 56 -5.57 7.09 -7.62
CA PHE A 56 -4.29 6.48 -7.30
C PHE A 56 -4.42 5.05 -6.78
N ARG A 57 -5.43 4.75 -5.95
CA ARG A 57 -5.74 3.37 -5.52
C ARG A 57 -6.03 2.49 -6.73
N ASP A 58 -6.91 2.93 -7.63
CA ASP A 58 -7.33 2.16 -8.80
C ASP A 58 -6.15 1.87 -9.72
N ALA A 59 -5.25 2.83 -9.93
CA ALA A 59 -4.02 2.61 -10.68
C ALA A 59 -3.12 1.55 -10.00
N LEU A 60 -2.97 1.58 -8.68
CA LEU A 60 -2.15 0.60 -7.97
C LEU A 60 -2.73 -0.80 -7.99
N LEU A 61 -4.07 -0.93 -7.95
CA LEU A 61 -4.75 -2.22 -8.10
C LEU A 61 -4.66 -2.73 -9.54
N GLU A 62 -4.81 -1.87 -10.54
CA GLU A 62 -4.64 -2.26 -11.96
C GLU A 62 -3.21 -2.73 -12.27
N LEU A 63 -2.21 -2.11 -11.63
CA LEU A 63 -0.79 -2.41 -11.86
C LEU A 63 -0.24 -3.48 -10.91
N CYS A 64 -1.04 -3.98 -9.97
CA CYS A 64 -0.57 -5.00 -9.04
C CYS A 64 -0.46 -6.37 -9.71
N VAL A 65 0.30 -7.27 -9.10
CA VAL A 65 0.18 -8.70 -9.36
C VAL A 65 -1.05 -9.16 -8.58
N PRO A 66 -2.17 -9.53 -9.24
CA PRO A 66 -3.36 -9.93 -8.50
C PRO A 66 -3.16 -11.29 -7.84
N ILE A 67 -3.81 -11.49 -6.69
CA ILE A 67 -4.01 -12.82 -6.12
C ILE A 67 -5.50 -13.04 -5.91
N THR A 68 -5.96 -14.19 -6.36
CA THR A 68 -7.35 -14.60 -6.24
C THR A 68 -7.46 -15.60 -5.10
N LEU A 69 -8.13 -15.21 -4.01
CA LEU A 69 -8.46 -16.09 -2.88
C LEU A 69 -9.97 -16.40 -2.91
N ASP A 70 -10.46 -16.79 -4.09
CA ASP A 70 -11.89 -17.07 -4.32
C ASP A 70 -12.40 -18.13 -3.35
N GLY A 71 -13.63 -17.92 -2.85
CA GLY A 71 -14.29 -18.83 -1.92
C GLY A 71 -13.95 -18.60 -0.45
N TYR A 72 -13.09 -17.63 -0.12
CA TYR A 72 -12.79 -17.26 1.27
C TYR A 72 -13.14 -15.79 1.55
N ASP A 73 -13.97 -15.57 2.56
CA ASP A 73 -14.15 -14.24 3.13
C ASP A 73 -12.94 -13.90 4.01
N THR A 74 -11.96 -13.21 3.42
CA THR A 74 -10.73 -12.84 4.12
C THR A 74 -10.85 -11.47 4.80
N ILE A 75 -10.08 -11.28 5.87
CA ILE A 75 -9.86 -9.98 6.51
C ILE A 75 -8.41 -9.54 6.38
N ASP A 76 -8.19 -8.23 6.23
CA ASP A 76 -6.87 -7.61 6.41
C ASP A 76 -6.86 -6.67 7.62
N ILE A 77 -5.82 -6.80 8.45
CA ILE A 77 -5.59 -5.91 9.60
C ILE A 77 -4.26 -5.21 9.35
N VAL A 78 -4.33 -3.95 8.99
CA VAL A 78 -3.21 -3.18 8.46
C VAL A 78 -3.28 -1.75 8.94
N GLY A 79 -2.21 -0.98 8.77
CA GLY A 79 -2.26 0.45 9.03
C GLY A 79 -1.40 1.21 8.04
N THR A 80 -1.64 2.51 7.96
CA THR A 80 -0.83 3.45 7.15
C THR A 80 0.63 3.51 7.64
N GLY A 81 0.86 3.13 8.90
CA GLY A 81 2.11 3.35 9.60
C GLY A 81 2.41 4.83 9.80
N GLY A 82 3.58 5.15 10.36
CA GLY A 82 4.04 6.52 10.49
C GLY A 82 3.38 7.34 11.60
N ASP A 83 2.86 6.69 12.65
CA ASP A 83 2.35 7.36 13.86
C ASP A 83 3.47 7.82 14.82
N GLY A 84 4.72 7.42 14.56
CA GLY A 84 5.89 7.78 15.34
C GLY A 84 5.97 7.14 16.73
N LYS A 85 5.06 6.21 17.06
CA LYS A 85 4.96 5.66 18.42
C LYS A 85 5.93 4.51 18.71
N ASN A 86 6.56 3.96 17.67
CA ASN A 86 7.49 2.82 17.78
C ASN A 86 6.95 1.66 18.63
N THR A 87 5.65 1.38 18.49
CA THR A 87 5.04 0.23 19.15
C THR A 87 5.52 -1.07 18.51
N PHE A 88 5.31 -2.18 19.19
CA PHE A 88 5.43 -3.49 18.57
C PHE A 88 4.40 -3.68 17.44
N ASN A 89 4.54 -4.73 16.62
CA ASN A 89 3.70 -4.97 15.45
C ASN A 89 2.31 -5.52 15.82
N ILE A 90 1.49 -4.67 16.46
CA ILE A 90 0.14 -4.97 16.94
C ILE A 90 -0.73 -5.59 15.84
N SER A 91 -0.72 -5.03 14.63
CA SER A 91 -1.55 -5.52 13.53
C SER A 91 -1.11 -6.91 13.04
N THR A 92 0.19 -7.24 13.10
CA THR A 92 0.68 -8.58 12.76
C THR A 92 0.26 -9.59 13.80
N LEU A 93 0.43 -9.27 15.09
CA LEU A 93 -0.02 -10.14 16.18
C LEU A 93 -1.53 -10.38 16.12
N SER A 94 -2.31 -9.32 15.89
CA SER A 94 -3.77 -9.41 15.78
C SER A 94 -4.20 -10.34 14.64
N CYS A 95 -3.48 -10.35 13.52
CA CYS A 95 -3.75 -11.27 12.42
C CYS A 95 -3.61 -12.75 12.83
N PHE A 96 -2.56 -13.09 13.60
CA PHE A 96 -2.40 -14.45 14.09
C PHE A 96 -3.50 -14.87 15.07
N ILE A 97 -3.93 -13.96 15.94
CA ILE A 97 -5.05 -14.22 16.86
C ILE A 97 -6.33 -14.49 16.06
N VAL A 98 -6.66 -13.61 15.10
CA VAL A 98 -7.86 -13.77 14.26
C VAL A 98 -7.80 -15.06 13.44
N ALA A 99 -6.66 -15.38 12.83
CA ALA A 99 -6.45 -16.65 12.14
C ALA A 99 -6.66 -17.87 13.06
N GLY A 100 -6.21 -17.78 14.31
CA GLY A 100 -6.42 -18.80 15.34
C GLY A 100 -7.88 -19.02 15.74
N THR A 101 -8.77 -18.05 15.48
CA THR A 101 -10.22 -18.21 15.69
C THR A 101 -10.94 -18.90 14.54
N GLY A 102 -10.25 -19.20 13.44
CA GLY A 102 -10.82 -19.81 12.23
C GLY A 102 -11.10 -18.82 11.10
N GLN A 103 -11.08 -17.51 11.37
CA GLN A 103 -11.28 -16.47 10.36
C GLN A 103 -10.06 -16.40 9.42
N LYS A 104 -10.29 -16.39 8.10
CA LYS A 104 -9.21 -16.30 7.10
C LYS A 104 -8.63 -14.89 7.03
N VAL A 105 -7.31 -14.77 7.02
CA VAL A 105 -6.58 -13.49 7.07
C VAL A 105 -5.63 -13.37 5.89
N ALA A 106 -5.83 -12.35 5.06
CA ALA A 106 -4.96 -12.00 3.94
C ALA A 106 -4.22 -10.70 4.28
N LYS A 107 -3.15 -10.80 5.07
CA LYS A 107 -2.48 -9.62 5.62
C LYS A 107 -1.61 -8.94 4.57
N HIS A 108 -1.89 -7.68 4.25
CA HIS A 108 -0.97 -6.84 3.48
C HIS A 108 0.06 -6.18 4.39
N GLY A 109 1.33 -6.18 3.98
CA GLY A 109 2.39 -5.63 4.82
C GLY A 109 3.64 -5.22 4.06
N ASN A 110 4.44 -4.39 4.71
CA ASN A 110 5.70 -3.89 4.16
C ASN A 110 6.77 -3.83 5.25
N TYR A 111 8.00 -3.53 4.83
CA TYR A 111 9.09 -3.14 5.72
C TYR A 111 8.77 -1.83 6.46
N GLY A 112 9.45 -1.62 7.59
CA GLY A 112 9.31 -0.38 8.35
C GLY A 112 9.74 0.82 7.51
N ALA A 113 8.81 1.74 7.24
CA ALA A 113 9.13 2.99 6.53
C ALA A 113 9.74 4.04 7.47
N THR A 114 9.22 4.13 8.69
CA THR A 114 9.66 5.08 9.74
C THR A 114 9.86 4.42 11.10
N SER A 115 9.37 3.18 11.27
CA SER A 115 9.53 2.40 12.51
C SER A 115 10.79 1.54 12.43
N VAL A 116 11.28 1.12 13.60
CA VAL A 116 12.42 0.18 13.72
C VAL A 116 12.10 -1.18 13.08
N SER A 117 10.83 -1.59 13.08
CA SER A 117 10.37 -2.88 12.52
C SER A 117 9.00 -2.75 11.85
N GLY A 118 8.91 -3.17 10.59
CA GLY A 118 7.65 -3.34 9.85
C GLY A 118 7.11 -4.77 9.93
N ALA A 119 5.91 -4.99 9.37
CA ALA A 119 5.30 -6.30 9.36
C ALA A 119 6.16 -7.34 8.62
N SER A 120 6.77 -6.96 7.49
CA SER A 120 7.64 -7.86 6.72
C SER A 120 8.91 -8.23 7.46
N ASN A 121 9.49 -7.31 8.25
CA ASN A 121 10.65 -7.60 9.09
C ASN A 121 10.33 -8.67 10.13
N VAL A 122 9.16 -8.59 10.78
CA VAL A 122 8.72 -9.60 11.76
C VAL A 122 8.50 -10.95 11.09
N MET A 123 7.84 -10.98 9.94
CA MET A 123 7.59 -12.24 9.22
C MET A 123 8.90 -12.95 8.87
N GLU A 124 9.88 -12.22 8.31
CA GLU A 124 11.20 -12.78 7.99
C GLU A 124 11.93 -13.26 9.24
N LEU A 125 11.89 -12.50 10.34
CA LEU A 125 12.52 -12.87 11.61
C LEU A 125 11.92 -14.17 12.19
N LEU A 126 10.62 -14.38 12.00
CA LEU A 126 9.92 -15.61 12.38
C LEU A 126 10.16 -16.77 11.40
N GLY A 127 10.98 -16.58 10.37
CA GLY A 127 11.34 -17.60 9.38
C GLY A 127 10.37 -17.72 8.21
N TYR A 128 9.39 -16.82 8.07
CA TYR A 128 8.49 -16.81 6.93
C TYR A 128 9.21 -16.33 5.67
N GLN A 129 9.12 -17.12 4.60
CA GLN A 129 9.70 -16.77 3.30
C GLN A 129 8.70 -15.93 2.50
N LEU A 130 9.04 -14.67 2.23
CA LEU A 130 8.20 -13.77 1.42
C LEU A 130 8.05 -14.31 0.00
N LYS A 131 6.82 -14.41 -0.48
CA LYS A 131 6.46 -15.05 -1.77
C LYS A 131 5.23 -14.38 -2.39
N ASN A 132 5.05 -14.56 -3.69
CA ASN A 132 3.88 -14.11 -4.44
C ASN A 132 3.27 -15.21 -5.33
N HIS A 133 3.57 -16.48 -5.04
CA HIS A 133 3.01 -17.62 -5.79
C HIS A 133 1.57 -17.89 -5.33
N PRO A 134 0.55 -17.72 -6.20
CA PRO A 134 -0.86 -17.86 -5.80
C PRO A 134 -1.18 -19.20 -5.15
N ASP A 135 -0.69 -20.31 -5.71
CA ASP A 135 -0.95 -21.66 -5.19
C ASP A 135 -0.42 -21.85 -3.76
N LYS A 136 0.76 -21.28 -3.46
CA LYS A 136 1.36 -21.38 -2.12
C LYS A 136 0.59 -20.55 -1.11
N LEU A 137 0.18 -19.35 -1.51
CA LEU A 137 -0.57 -18.43 -0.63
C LEU A 137 -1.99 -18.94 -0.36
N THR A 138 -2.64 -19.54 -1.36
CA THR A 138 -3.94 -20.20 -1.21
C THR A 138 -3.84 -21.36 -0.22
N ARG A 139 -2.81 -22.20 -0.37
CA ARG A 139 -2.54 -23.30 0.55
C ARG A 139 -2.29 -22.83 1.98
N GLU A 140 -1.60 -21.71 2.18
CA GLU A 140 -1.40 -21.10 3.51
C GLU A 140 -2.72 -20.67 4.15
N ILE A 141 -3.64 -20.09 3.37
CA ILE A 141 -5.00 -19.76 3.83
C ILE A 141 -5.77 -21.03 4.22
N GLU A 142 -5.68 -22.10 3.42
CA GLU A 142 -6.35 -23.37 3.69
C GLU A 142 -5.83 -24.05 4.96
N GLU A 143 -4.52 -24.16 5.11
CA GLU A 143 -3.87 -24.91 6.19
C GLU A 143 -3.80 -24.13 7.51
N SER A 144 -3.67 -22.80 7.45
CA SER A 144 -3.34 -21.97 8.64
C SER A 144 -4.27 -20.79 8.88
N ASN A 145 -5.27 -20.57 8.01
CA ASN A 145 -6.13 -19.39 8.01
C ASN A 145 -5.39 -18.06 7.78
N PHE A 146 -4.11 -18.07 7.38
CA PHE A 146 -3.30 -16.87 7.26
C PHE A 146 -2.39 -16.94 6.04
N CYS A 147 -2.34 -15.88 5.24
CA CYS A 147 -1.25 -15.64 4.29
C CYS A 147 -0.73 -14.20 4.42
N PHE A 148 0.54 -14.01 4.10
CA PHE A 148 1.18 -12.69 4.14
C PHE A 148 1.55 -12.19 2.75
N LEU A 149 1.05 -11.01 2.41
CA LEU A 149 1.21 -10.35 1.13
C LEU A 149 2.23 -9.21 1.28
N HIS A 150 3.47 -9.45 0.86
CA HIS A 150 4.55 -8.47 0.95
C HIS A 150 4.47 -7.44 -0.18
N ALA A 151 4.10 -6.19 0.14
CA ALA A 151 3.77 -5.16 -0.83
C ALA A 151 4.75 -5.02 -2.02
N PRO A 152 6.09 -5.02 -1.84
CA PRO A 152 7.05 -4.97 -2.95
C PRO A 152 6.98 -6.11 -3.97
N LEU A 153 6.45 -7.28 -3.61
CA LEU A 153 6.25 -8.41 -4.54
C LEU A 153 4.94 -8.29 -5.34
N PHE A 154 4.00 -7.50 -4.85
CA PHE A 154 2.67 -7.34 -5.44
C PHE A 154 2.48 -6.00 -6.15
N HIS A 155 3.23 -4.95 -5.78
CA HIS A 155 3.14 -3.63 -6.41
C HIS A 155 4.47 -3.22 -7.06
N PRO A 156 4.90 -3.90 -8.14
CA PRO A 156 6.16 -3.61 -8.81
C PRO A 156 6.22 -2.17 -9.36
N ALA A 157 5.07 -1.61 -9.73
CA ALA A 157 4.91 -0.22 -10.16
C ALA A 157 5.45 0.80 -9.14
N LEU A 158 5.42 0.49 -7.84
CA LEU A 158 5.93 1.38 -6.80
C LEU A 158 7.46 1.45 -6.76
N LYS A 159 8.18 0.56 -7.47
CA LYS A 159 9.64 0.66 -7.59
C LYS A 159 10.08 1.96 -8.27
N ALA A 160 9.29 2.46 -9.23
CA ALA A 160 9.57 3.71 -9.94
C ALA A 160 9.64 4.93 -8.99
N VAL A 161 8.86 4.92 -7.90
CA VAL A 161 8.82 6.02 -6.92
C VAL A 161 9.65 5.74 -5.67
N GLY A 162 10.22 4.54 -5.53
CA GLY A 162 10.99 4.11 -4.35
C GLY A 162 12.17 5.04 -4.03
N PRO A 163 13.08 5.31 -4.98
CA PRO A 163 14.22 6.23 -4.78
C PRO A 163 13.76 7.65 -4.41
N ILE A 164 12.73 8.17 -5.08
CA ILE A 164 12.20 9.51 -4.85
C ILE A 164 11.64 9.64 -3.44
N ARG A 165 10.82 8.68 -3.01
CA ARG A 165 10.26 8.65 -1.66
C ARG A 165 11.35 8.56 -0.59
N LYS A 166 12.38 7.76 -0.83
CA LYS A 166 13.55 7.64 0.07
C LYS A 166 14.31 8.96 0.18
N ASN A 167 14.54 9.65 -0.94
CA ASN A 167 15.28 10.90 -0.98
C ASN A 167 14.49 12.08 -0.38
N LEU A 168 13.16 12.11 -0.57
CA LEU A 168 12.30 13.11 0.05
C LEU A 168 12.25 12.97 1.57
N GLY A 169 12.27 11.74 2.09
CA GLY A 169 12.37 11.47 3.54
C GLY A 169 11.15 11.94 4.36
N VAL A 170 10.06 12.33 3.71
CA VAL A 170 8.82 12.80 4.33
C VAL A 170 7.63 11.90 3.97
N ARG A 171 6.57 11.95 4.78
CA ARG A 171 5.31 11.23 4.51
C ARG A 171 4.63 11.84 3.29
N THR A 172 4.07 11.00 2.43
CA THR A 172 3.40 11.39 1.17
C THR A 172 2.08 10.66 1.04
N PHE A 173 1.25 10.99 0.05
CA PHE A 173 -0.02 10.28 -0.19
C PHE A 173 0.17 8.77 -0.43
N PHE A 174 1.36 8.31 -0.87
CA PHE A 174 1.69 6.89 -0.97
C PHE A 174 1.59 6.13 0.35
N ASN A 175 1.78 6.81 1.49
CA ASN A 175 1.63 6.21 2.81
C ASN A 175 0.16 5.88 3.14
N MET A 176 -0.79 6.64 2.58
CA MET A 176 -2.22 6.38 2.75
C MET A 176 -2.70 5.22 1.86
N LEU A 177 -2.05 5.03 0.71
CA LEU A 177 -2.46 4.02 -0.27
C LEU A 177 -2.20 2.57 0.19
N GLY A 178 -1.19 2.33 1.02
CA GLY A 178 -0.77 0.97 1.40
C GLY A 178 -1.90 0.05 1.89
N PRO A 179 -2.71 0.49 2.88
CA PRO A 179 -3.90 -0.25 3.30
C PRO A 179 -4.95 -0.46 2.20
N MET A 180 -5.11 0.48 1.28
CA MET A 180 -6.23 0.49 0.32
C MET A 180 -6.02 -0.41 -0.90
N VAL A 181 -4.82 -1.00 -1.04
CA VAL A 181 -4.40 -1.69 -2.27
C VAL A 181 -4.02 -3.14 -2.01
N ASN A 182 -4.62 -3.78 -1.01
CA ASN A 182 -4.39 -5.20 -0.78
C ASN A 182 -4.71 -6.02 -2.06
N PRO A 183 -3.74 -6.75 -2.64
CA PRO A 183 -3.90 -7.42 -3.93
C PRO A 183 -4.89 -8.60 -3.88
N ALA A 184 -5.28 -9.05 -2.68
CA ALA A 184 -6.29 -10.08 -2.47
C ALA A 184 -7.73 -9.54 -2.39
N SER A 185 -7.92 -8.21 -2.37
CA SER A 185 -9.24 -7.56 -2.25
C SER A 185 -10.13 -8.18 -1.15
N PRO A 186 -9.69 -8.15 0.12
CA PRO A 186 -10.38 -8.86 1.22
C PRO A 186 -11.80 -8.32 1.45
N SER A 187 -12.73 -9.21 1.81
CA SER A 187 -14.12 -8.88 2.16
C SER A 187 -14.22 -7.93 3.35
N PHE A 188 -13.25 -8.00 4.28
CA PHE A 188 -13.21 -7.20 5.49
C PHE A 188 -11.86 -6.50 5.66
N GLN A 189 -11.87 -5.32 6.28
CA GLN A 189 -10.64 -4.61 6.59
C GLN A 189 -10.74 -3.83 7.91
N LEU A 190 -9.70 -3.95 8.74
CA LEU A 190 -9.45 -3.09 9.88
C LEU A 190 -8.21 -2.24 9.60
N VAL A 191 -8.41 -0.94 9.37
CA VAL A 191 -7.34 -0.01 9.02
C VAL A 191 -7.01 0.92 10.20
N GLY A 192 -5.75 0.88 10.63
CA GLY A 192 -5.17 1.90 11.50
C GLY A 192 -4.69 3.11 10.69
N VAL A 193 -5.14 4.30 11.05
CA VAL A 193 -4.68 5.58 10.49
C VAL A 193 -3.79 6.31 11.50
N TYR A 194 -2.78 7.04 11.02
CA TYR A 194 -1.81 7.72 11.89
C TYR A 194 -2.34 9.03 12.49
N ASN A 195 -3.40 9.60 11.91
CA ASN A 195 -4.06 10.84 12.30
C ASN A 195 -5.59 10.70 12.18
N LEU A 196 -6.33 11.63 12.78
CA LEU A 196 -7.79 11.67 12.74
C LEU A 196 -8.35 12.41 11.50
N GLU A 197 -7.53 13.27 10.91
CA GLU A 197 -7.82 14.04 9.70
C GLU A 197 -7.45 13.28 8.43
#